data_AF-A0A510NAS6-F1
#
_entry.id   AF-A0A510NAS6-F1
#
_cell.length_a   1.000
_cell.length_b   1.000
_cell.length_c   1.000
_cell.angle_alpha   90.00
_cell.angle_beta   90.00
_cell.angle_gamma   90.00
#
_symmetry.space_group_name_H-M   'P 1'
#
loop_
_entity.id
_entity.type
_entity.pdbx_description
1 polymer ?
#
loop_
_entity_poly.entity_id
_entity_poly.type
_entity_poly.pdbx_seq_one_letter_code
_entity_poly.pdbx_strand_id
1 'polypeptide(L)'
;MSDGNPFDDLNESIEDQDSEETEDSEATTTASTSTATSEETTSDDDTDESMTTGEQTVTEETADPFKTRAFEYGEEATQFPFYVREATLEAWQDADDVEITPALVQDGVKDVSTSEKHDAMVQMALDHPDLLVEYIKEARGIPDADTDTFSDE
;
A
#
# COMPACT_ATOMS: atom_id res chain seq x y z
N MET A 1 -3.18 42.73 32.14
CA MET A 1 -2.21 41.78 31.56
C MET A 1 -2.69 41.59 30.14
N SER A 2 -1.98 42.17 29.17
CA SER A 2 -2.38 42.13 27.77
C SER A 2 -1.94 40.79 27.17
N ASP A 3 -2.88 40.05 26.59
CA ASP A 3 -2.65 38.86 25.78
C ASP A 3 -1.72 39.19 24.60
N GLY A 4 -0.49 38.71 24.67
CA GLY A 4 0.46 38.74 23.56
C GLY A 4 0.12 37.64 22.57
N ASN A 5 -0.10 38.00 21.32
CA ASN A 5 -0.29 37.04 20.23
C ASN A 5 0.99 36.20 20.08
N PRO A 6 0.91 34.86 20.15
CA PRO A 6 2.09 33.97 20.07
C PRO A 6 2.67 33.83 18.65
N PHE A 7 2.06 34.51 17.67
CA PHE A 7 2.48 34.48 16.26
C PHE A 7 3.34 35.69 15.86
N ASP A 8 3.57 36.64 16.77
CA ASP A 8 4.37 37.85 16.51
C ASP A 8 5.88 37.52 16.34
N ASP A 9 6.38 36.53 17.09
CA ASP A 9 7.78 36.07 17.08
C ASP A 9 8.18 35.35 15.77
N LEU A 10 7.21 34.81 15.03
CA LEU A 10 7.48 34.08 13.78
C LEU A 10 7.68 34.99 12.57
N ASN A 11 7.24 36.25 12.64
CA ASN A 11 7.41 37.19 11.52
C ASN A 11 8.84 37.79 11.47
N GLU A 12 9.55 37.85 12.61
CA GLU A 12 10.93 38.36 12.65
C GLU A 12 11.93 37.38 12.01
N SER A 13 11.66 36.07 12.03
CA SER A 13 12.60 35.06 11.54
C SER A 13 12.54 34.80 10.03
N ILE A 14 11.61 35.41 9.28
CA ILE A 14 11.46 35.19 7.83
C ILE A 14 12.02 36.32 6.96
N GLU A 15 12.37 37.46 7.56
CA GLU A 15 12.95 38.62 6.85
C GLU A 15 14.47 38.51 6.60
N ASP A 16 15.15 37.48 7.13
CA ASP A 16 16.63 37.34 7.03
C ASP A 16 17.13 36.32 5.96
N GLN A 17 16.26 35.84 5.07
CA GLN A 17 16.65 34.85 4.03
C GLN A 17 16.63 35.36 2.58
N ASP A 18 16.42 36.65 2.35
CA ASP A 18 16.42 37.22 1.00
C ASP A 18 17.42 38.37 0.88
N SER A 19 18.72 38.05 0.87
CA SER A 19 19.76 38.94 0.33
C SER A 19 21.09 38.22 0.12
N GLU A 20 21.53 38.26 -1.14
CA GLU A 20 22.93 38.30 -1.64
C GLU A 20 23.41 37.06 -2.41
N GLU A 21 23.24 37.19 -3.73
CA GLU A 21 23.95 36.58 -4.85
C GLU A 21 25.47 36.81 -4.76
N THR A 22 26.32 35.82 -5.08
CA THR A 22 27.58 35.99 -5.85
C THR A 22 28.27 34.66 -6.17
N GLU A 23 29.11 34.72 -7.20
CA GLU A 23 29.54 33.71 -8.16
C GLU A 23 30.70 32.77 -7.73
N ASP A 24 30.92 31.75 -8.58
CA ASP A 24 32.22 31.22 -9.03
C ASP A 24 32.78 29.90 -8.41
N SER A 25 33.26 29.06 -9.33
CA SER A 25 34.40 28.13 -9.24
C SER A 25 34.19 26.64 -8.93
N GLU A 26 34.25 25.89 -10.03
CA GLU A 26 35.13 24.75 -10.31
C GLU A 26 35.04 23.43 -9.51
N ALA A 27 34.90 22.37 -10.32
CA ALA A 27 35.67 21.12 -10.29
C ALA A 27 35.47 20.12 -9.12
N THR A 28 34.97 18.94 -9.54
CA THR A 28 35.50 17.60 -9.24
C THR A 28 35.60 17.20 -7.75
N THR A 29 34.89 16.13 -7.37
CA THR A 29 35.50 14.85 -6.93
C THR A 29 34.44 13.93 -6.36
N THR A 30 34.35 12.74 -6.95
CA THR A 30 33.72 11.53 -6.43
C THR A 30 34.27 11.16 -5.04
N ALA A 31 33.41 10.94 -4.06
CA ALA A 31 33.71 10.04 -2.95
C ALA A 31 32.41 9.48 -2.36
N SER A 32 32.10 8.25 -2.74
CA SER A 32 31.23 7.35 -1.99
C SER A 32 31.73 7.25 -0.55
N THR A 33 30.87 7.54 0.42
CA THR A 33 31.08 7.14 1.81
C THR A 33 29.93 6.23 2.21
N SER A 34 30.21 4.93 2.20
CA SER A 34 29.44 3.92 2.90
C SER A 34 29.51 4.19 4.40
N THR A 35 28.35 4.34 5.05
CA THR A 35 28.25 4.28 6.50
C THR A 35 27.27 3.17 6.85
N ALA A 36 27.83 1.99 7.12
CA ALA A 36 27.16 0.93 7.85
C ALA A 36 26.89 1.44 9.26
N THR A 37 25.61 1.55 9.62
CA THR A 37 25.19 1.79 11.00
C THR A 37 24.78 0.47 11.60
N SER A 38 25.52 0.05 12.62
CA SER A 38 25.27 -1.14 13.42
C SER A 38 23.97 -0.98 14.20
N GLU A 39 23.10 -1.98 14.12
CA GLU A 39 21.96 -2.11 15.03
C GLU A 39 22.45 -2.60 16.39
N GLU A 40 22.29 -1.74 17.39
CA GLU A 40 22.55 -2.01 18.79
C GLU A 40 21.34 -2.76 19.37
N THR A 41 21.56 -4.01 19.77
CA THR A 41 20.57 -4.85 20.44
C THR A 41 20.42 -4.42 21.90
N THR A 42 19.34 -3.71 22.23
CA THR A 42 18.92 -3.51 23.63
C THR A 42 17.78 -4.48 23.94
N SER A 43 18.14 -5.55 24.64
CA SER A 43 17.22 -6.45 25.32
C SER A 43 17.14 -6.01 26.78
N ASP A 44 15.97 -5.53 27.21
CA ASP A 44 15.58 -5.23 28.60
C ASP A 44 14.09 -5.60 28.69
N ASP A 45 13.77 -6.80 29.17
CA ASP A 45 13.27 -7.06 30.53
C ASP A 45 11.98 -6.30 30.85
N ASP A 46 10.83 -6.98 30.79
CA ASP A 46 9.78 -6.69 31.76
C ASP A 46 8.95 -7.94 32.07
N THR A 47 8.57 -7.99 33.33
CA THR A 47 8.12 -9.14 34.11
C THR A 47 6.61 -9.28 34.06
N ASP A 48 6.15 -10.53 33.98
CA ASP A 48 4.91 -11.11 34.53
C ASP A 48 3.83 -10.14 35.05
N GLU A 49 2.72 -9.97 34.32
CA GLU A 49 1.39 -9.88 34.93
C GLU A 49 0.33 -10.64 34.11
N SER A 50 -0.18 -11.67 34.76
CA SER A 50 -1.36 -12.48 34.46
C SER A 50 -2.53 -11.69 33.85
N MET A 51 -2.69 -11.76 32.53
CA MET A 51 -3.94 -11.38 31.85
C MET A 51 -4.95 -12.52 31.99
N THR A 52 -5.88 -12.31 32.92
CA THR A 52 -7.12 -13.05 33.07
C THR A 52 -7.73 -13.41 31.71
N THR A 53 -7.90 -14.71 31.45
CA THR A 53 -8.74 -15.23 30.37
C THR A 53 -10.18 -14.77 30.63
N GLY A 54 -10.50 -13.57 30.15
CA GLY A 54 -11.87 -13.15 29.94
C GLY A 54 -12.41 -14.00 28.80
N GLU A 55 -13.07 -15.09 29.15
CA GLU A 55 -13.97 -15.83 28.28
C GLU A 55 -15.07 -14.84 27.84
N GLN A 56 -14.78 -14.06 26.80
CA GLN A 56 -15.82 -13.39 26.04
C GLN A 56 -16.62 -14.51 25.40
N THR A 57 -17.77 -14.77 25.99
CA THR A 57 -18.86 -15.49 25.36
C THR A 57 -19.17 -14.76 24.05
N VAL A 58 -18.55 -15.24 22.97
CA VAL A 58 -18.94 -14.92 21.60
C VAL A 58 -20.37 -15.43 21.48
N THR A 59 -21.32 -14.55 21.76
CA THR A 59 -22.66 -14.70 21.25
C THR A 59 -22.47 -14.64 19.75
N GLU A 60 -22.61 -15.76 19.05
CA GLU A 60 -22.62 -15.84 17.59
C GLU A 60 -23.85 -15.09 17.05
N GLU A 61 -23.89 -13.78 17.25
CA GLU A 61 -24.64 -12.90 16.36
C GLU A 61 -23.93 -13.05 15.01
N THR A 62 -24.59 -13.75 14.10
CA THR A 62 -24.07 -13.97 12.75
C THR A 62 -23.83 -12.60 12.14
N ALA A 63 -22.56 -12.24 12.01
CA ALA A 63 -22.13 -10.94 11.50
C ALA A 63 -22.77 -10.69 10.12
N ASP A 64 -23.33 -9.49 9.92
CA ASP A 64 -24.00 -9.11 8.67
C ASP A 64 -22.98 -9.05 7.52
N PRO A 65 -23.00 -9.98 6.55
CA PRO A 65 -21.97 -10.07 5.51
C PRO A 65 -21.94 -8.86 4.58
N PHE A 66 -22.96 -7.99 4.60
CA PHE A 66 -22.97 -6.74 3.84
C PHE A 66 -22.18 -5.61 4.51
N LYS A 67 -21.83 -5.76 5.79
CA LYS A 67 -21.16 -4.75 6.60
C LYS A 67 -19.90 -5.25 7.30
N THR A 68 -19.72 -6.57 7.36
CA THR A 68 -18.58 -7.18 8.02
C THR A 68 -17.67 -7.82 7.00
N ARG A 69 -16.37 -7.61 7.18
CA ARG A 69 -15.32 -8.25 6.38
C ARG A 69 -15.48 -9.77 6.34
N ALA A 70 -15.10 -10.36 5.21
CA ALA A 70 -15.18 -11.78 4.96
C ALA A 70 -14.28 -12.62 5.88
N PHE A 71 -13.16 -12.05 6.35
CA PHE A 71 -12.21 -12.72 7.24
C PHE A 71 -11.48 -11.72 8.14
N GLU A 72 -10.96 -12.22 9.25
CA GLU A 72 -10.21 -11.43 10.23
C GLU A 72 -8.69 -11.50 10.01
N TYR A 73 -7.96 -10.48 10.45
CA TYR A 73 -6.49 -10.53 10.45
C TYR A 73 -6.00 -11.52 11.53
N GLY A 74 -5.02 -12.38 11.21
CA GLY A 74 -4.48 -13.35 12.16
C GLY A 74 -4.24 -14.71 11.51
N GLU A 75 -4.85 -15.77 12.07
CA GLU A 75 -4.67 -17.15 11.59
C GLU A 75 -5.21 -17.38 10.17
N GLU A 76 -6.18 -16.58 9.73
CA GLU A 76 -6.86 -16.72 8.43
C GLU A 76 -6.21 -15.90 7.30
N ALA A 77 -5.37 -14.91 7.63
CA ALA A 77 -4.81 -13.98 6.65
C ALA A 77 -3.30 -13.80 6.82
N THR A 78 -2.55 -14.08 5.76
CA THR A 78 -1.10 -13.84 5.70
C THR A 78 -0.79 -12.59 4.90
N GLN A 79 0.03 -11.69 5.45
CA GLN A 79 0.50 -10.52 4.72
C GLN A 79 1.43 -10.95 3.57
N PHE A 80 1.13 -10.50 2.36
CA PHE A 80 1.93 -10.75 1.16
C PHE A 80 2.21 -9.45 0.42
N PRO A 81 3.48 -9.08 0.16
CA PRO A 81 3.79 -7.87 -0.60
C PRO A 81 3.59 -8.09 -2.10
N PHE A 82 2.84 -7.19 -2.75
CA PHE A 82 2.72 -7.14 -4.20
C PHE A 82 3.74 -6.18 -4.81
N TYR A 83 4.37 -6.62 -5.90
CA TYR A 83 5.17 -5.75 -6.78
C TYR A 83 4.42 -5.56 -8.09
N VAL A 84 3.87 -4.37 -8.27
CA VAL A 84 3.12 -3.98 -9.47
C VAL A 84 3.75 -2.74 -10.07
N ARG A 85 3.65 -2.59 -11.41
CA ARG A 85 4.09 -1.36 -12.07
C ARG A 85 3.14 -0.23 -11.67
N GLU A 86 3.67 0.98 -11.52
CA GLU A 86 2.91 2.17 -11.11
C GLU A 86 1.68 2.40 -12.01
N ALA A 87 1.84 2.37 -13.33
CA ALA A 87 0.74 2.51 -14.27
C ALA A 87 -0.37 1.45 -14.11
N THR A 88 -0.01 0.22 -13.72
CA THR A 88 -0.99 -0.85 -13.44
C THR A 88 -1.73 -0.59 -12.13
N LEU A 89 -1.01 -0.10 -11.11
CA LEU A 89 -1.60 0.24 -9.82
C LEU A 89 -2.55 1.44 -9.92
N GLU A 90 -2.23 2.44 -10.73
CA GLU A 90 -3.11 3.58 -11.01
C GLU A 90 -4.38 3.13 -11.74
N ALA A 91 -4.24 2.30 -12.79
CA ALA A 91 -5.39 1.77 -13.52
C ALA A 91 -6.31 0.91 -12.63
N TRP A 92 -5.72 0.14 -11.70
CA TRP A 92 -6.49 -0.61 -10.71
C TRP A 92 -7.26 0.31 -9.76
N GLN A 93 -6.64 1.37 -9.23
CA GLN A 93 -7.30 2.33 -8.34
C GLN A 93 -8.47 3.03 -9.05
N ASP A 94 -8.29 3.44 -10.30
CA ASP A 94 -9.37 4.06 -11.09
C ASP A 94 -10.54 3.08 -11.30
N ALA A 95 -10.26 1.83 -11.68
CA ALA A 95 -11.29 0.80 -11.81
C ALA A 95 -11.98 0.50 -10.46
N ASP A 96 -11.23 0.49 -9.35
CA ASP A 96 -11.77 0.27 -8.02
C ASP A 96 -12.74 1.37 -7.58
N ASP A 97 -12.39 2.63 -7.86
CA ASP A 97 -13.18 3.80 -7.49
C ASP A 97 -14.42 3.99 -8.38
N VAL A 98 -14.29 3.70 -9.69
CA VAL A 98 -15.33 4.00 -10.68
C VAL A 98 -16.27 2.83 -10.93
N GLU A 99 -15.78 1.59 -10.84
CA GLU A 99 -16.54 0.40 -11.23
C GLU A 99 -16.79 -0.53 -10.04
N ILE A 100 -15.73 -0.99 -9.37
CA ILE A 100 -15.82 -2.10 -8.39
C ILE A 100 -16.53 -1.66 -7.12
N THR A 101 -16.02 -0.61 -6.45
CA THR A 101 -16.61 -0.12 -5.20
C THR A 101 -18.05 0.36 -5.39
N PRO A 102 -18.39 1.13 -6.44
CA PRO A 102 -19.78 1.50 -6.72
C PRO A 102 -20.70 0.30 -6.96
N ALA A 103 -20.24 -0.72 -7.68
CA ALA A 103 -21.03 -1.94 -7.91
C ALA A 103 -21.32 -2.69 -6.60
N LEU A 104 -20.30 -2.85 -5.74
CA LEU A 104 -20.46 -3.46 -4.42
C LEU A 104 -21.45 -2.68 -3.54
N VAL A 105 -21.34 -1.34 -3.53
CA VAL A 105 -22.25 -0.47 -2.79
C VAL A 105 -23.68 -0.55 -3.32
N GLN A 106 -23.86 -0.66 -4.64
CA GLN A 106 -25.16 -0.85 -5.28
C GLN A 106 -25.82 -2.17 -4.85
N ASP A 107 -25.01 -3.21 -4.65
CA ASP A 107 -25.45 -4.52 -4.11
C ASP A 107 -25.56 -4.53 -2.58
N GLY A 108 -25.30 -3.39 -1.93
CA GLY A 108 -25.45 -3.19 -0.49
C GLY A 108 -24.23 -3.59 0.33
N VAL A 109 -23.15 -4.06 -0.31
CA VAL A 109 -21.89 -4.42 0.34
C VAL A 109 -21.07 -3.15 0.57
N LYS A 110 -20.63 -2.94 1.82
CA LYS A 110 -19.89 -1.75 2.24
C LYS A 110 -18.65 -2.14 3.04
N ASP A 111 -17.78 -1.15 3.27
CA ASP A 111 -16.61 -1.27 4.14
C ASP A 111 -15.66 -2.42 3.74
N VAL A 112 -15.60 -2.73 2.43
CA VAL A 112 -14.74 -3.78 1.88
C VAL A 112 -13.29 -3.38 2.04
N SER A 113 -12.56 -4.18 2.82
CA SER A 113 -11.15 -3.92 3.13
C SER A 113 -10.23 -4.19 1.94
N THR A 114 -9.05 -3.56 1.95
CA THR A 114 -8.01 -3.83 0.94
C THR A 114 -7.62 -5.31 0.92
N SER A 115 -7.60 -5.98 2.07
CA SER A 115 -7.28 -7.40 2.17
C SER A 115 -8.32 -8.28 1.48
N GLU A 116 -9.61 -7.97 1.59
CA GLU A 116 -10.66 -8.70 0.86
C GLU A 116 -10.54 -8.50 -0.65
N LYS A 117 -10.23 -7.29 -1.10
CA LYS A 117 -9.97 -7.02 -2.53
C LYS A 117 -8.75 -7.80 -3.02
N HIS A 118 -7.67 -7.84 -2.23
CA HIS A 118 -6.47 -8.62 -2.56
C HIS A 118 -6.75 -10.12 -2.62
N ASP A 119 -7.47 -10.65 -1.65
CA ASP A 119 -7.86 -12.07 -1.63
C ASP A 119 -8.72 -12.42 -2.86
N ALA A 120 -9.73 -11.60 -3.17
CA ALA A 120 -10.56 -11.77 -4.35
C ALA A 120 -9.75 -11.74 -5.66
N MET A 121 -8.75 -10.87 -5.77
CA MET A 121 -7.85 -10.86 -6.94
C MET A 121 -7.05 -12.16 -7.07
N VAL A 122 -6.55 -12.71 -5.96
CA VAL A 122 -5.83 -13.99 -5.96
C VAL A 122 -6.77 -15.14 -6.30
N GLN A 123 -7.99 -15.16 -5.75
CA GLN A 123 -9.01 -16.15 -6.10
C GLN A 123 -9.37 -16.08 -7.59
N MET A 124 -9.58 -14.89 -8.14
CA MET A 124 -9.84 -14.69 -9.57
C MET A 124 -8.70 -15.25 -10.45
N ALA A 125 -7.44 -15.04 -10.05
CA ALA A 125 -6.28 -15.58 -10.76
C ALA A 125 -6.17 -17.11 -10.67
N LEU A 126 -6.65 -17.71 -9.58
CA LEU A 126 -6.72 -19.17 -9.41
C LEU A 126 -7.86 -19.78 -10.25
N ASP A 127 -8.97 -19.09 -10.38
CA ASP A 127 -10.12 -19.51 -11.20
C ASP A 127 -9.85 -19.36 -12.71
N HIS A 128 -9.02 -18.38 -13.09
CA HIS A 128 -8.65 -18.08 -14.47
C HIS A 128 -7.12 -18.08 -14.70
N PRO A 129 -6.45 -19.23 -14.51
CA PRO A 129 -4.99 -19.31 -14.61
C PRO A 129 -4.48 -19.08 -16.04
N ASP A 130 -5.30 -19.35 -17.05
CA ASP A 130 -5.03 -19.10 -18.46
C ASP A 130 -4.88 -17.60 -18.76
N LEU A 131 -5.77 -16.76 -18.24
CA LEU A 131 -5.66 -15.30 -18.38
C LEU A 131 -4.40 -14.76 -17.71
N LEU A 132 -4.02 -15.30 -16.55
CA LEU A 132 -2.77 -14.92 -15.88
C LEU A 132 -1.54 -15.24 -16.76
N VAL A 133 -1.54 -16.42 -17.40
CA VAL A 133 -0.48 -16.79 -18.34
C VAL A 133 -0.44 -15.84 -19.54
N GLU A 134 -1.60 -15.48 -20.10
CA GLU A 134 -1.72 -14.52 -21.19
C GLU A 134 -1.13 -13.15 -20.82
N TYR A 135 -1.54 -12.56 -19.69
CA TYR A 135 -1.00 -11.29 -19.21
C TYR A 135 0.52 -11.32 -18.99
N ILE A 136 1.07 -12.43 -18.47
CA ILE A 136 2.51 -12.59 -18.31
C ILE A 136 3.22 -12.66 -19.67
N LYS A 137 2.64 -13.36 -20.64
CA LYS A 137 3.20 -13.47 -21.99
C LYS A 137 3.16 -12.12 -22.70
N GLU A 138 2.03 -11.42 -22.65
CA GLU A 138 1.87 -10.07 -23.20
C GLU A 138 2.90 -9.10 -22.58
N ALA A 139 3.03 -9.11 -21.25
CA ALA A 139 4.00 -8.26 -20.55
C ALA A 139 5.47 -8.58 -20.91
N ARG A 140 5.74 -9.79 -21.42
CA ARG A 140 7.04 -10.22 -21.95
C ARG A 140 7.18 -10.07 -23.46
N GLY A 141 6.11 -9.69 -24.17
CA GLY A 141 6.07 -9.63 -25.63
C GLY A 141 6.18 -11.00 -26.31
N ILE A 142 5.72 -12.07 -25.64
CA ILE A 142 5.71 -13.42 -26.20
C ILE A 142 4.38 -13.62 -26.95
N PRO A 143 4.39 -13.83 -28.27
CA PRO A 143 3.16 -14.01 -29.03
C PRO A 143 2.44 -15.30 -28.63
N ASP A 144 1.12 -15.32 -28.78
CA ASP A 144 0.34 -16.55 -28.71
C ASP A 144 0.61 -17.40 -29.93
N ALA A 145 0.84 -18.70 -29.70
CA ALA A 145 1.21 -19.65 -30.74
C ALA A 145 0.18 -19.73 -31.87
N ASP A 146 -1.06 -19.29 -31.61
CA ASP A 146 -2.19 -19.31 -32.55
C ASP A 146 -2.30 -18.04 -33.42
N THR A 147 -1.51 -16.98 -33.16
CA THR A 147 -1.62 -15.71 -33.90
C THR A 147 -0.64 -15.57 -35.08
N ASP A 148 0.37 -16.44 -35.18
CA ASP A 148 1.44 -16.33 -36.19
C ASP A 148 1.13 -17.07 -37.52
N THR A 149 0.00 -17.77 -37.65
CA THR A 149 -0.26 -18.63 -38.83
C THR A 149 -0.93 -17.91 -40.02
N PHE A 150 -1.14 -16.59 -39.98
CA PHE A 150 -1.95 -15.88 -41.01
C PHE A 150 -1.34 -14.59 -41.56
N SER A 151 -0.01 -14.47 -41.64
CA SER A 151 0.63 -13.35 -42.36
C SER A 151 1.74 -13.82 -43.28
N ASP A 152 1.36 -14.50 -44.36
CA ASP A 152 2.11 -14.55 -45.62
C ASP A 152 1.11 -14.67 -46.78
N GLU A 153 0.69 -13.53 -47.34
CA GLU A 153 0.23 -13.43 -48.74
C GLU A 153 0.57 -12.05 -49.32
#